data_AF-A0A7W4H1Q8-F1
#
_entry.id   AF-A0A7W4H1Q8-F1
#
_cell.length_a   1.000
_cell.length_b   1.000
_cell.length_c   1.000
_cell.angle_alpha   90.00
_cell.angle_beta   90.00
_cell.angle_gamma   90.00
#
_symmetry.space_group_name_H-M   'P 1'
#
loop_
_entity.id
_entity.type
_entity.pdbx_description
1 polymer ?
#
loop_
_entity_poly.entity_id
_entity_poly.type
_entity_poly.pdbx_seq_one_letter_code
_entity_poly.pdbx_strand_id
1 'polypeptide(L)'
;MTALEPNKARAFWFALVDNAARLVVDADTLGPVSPRAQSLVVLALEELGKAQWVAQIFGVSWSSGDEAPLDVPYLDEFGASHRQKLMQSTHYIEGADEFVSELRLFRSRAEVELRPGTGASDPRQYVEYLENLADTDNRAKQRGFYVDLDEDGAPLVPHEIERPDLADEIWGAADAVKSMLVDRMIVGDRDPRLESIEALVAPILERDDSS
;
A
#
# COMPACT_ATOMS: atom_id res chain seq x y z
N MET A 1 -1.87 21.40 7.83
CA MET A 1 -1.90 21.55 6.37
C MET A 1 -0.48 21.80 5.92
N THR A 2 0.17 20.73 5.53
CA THR A 2 1.50 20.76 4.93
C THR A 2 1.34 20.83 3.41
N ALA A 3 1.35 22.05 2.86
CA ALA A 3 1.40 22.23 1.42
C ALA A 3 2.77 21.75 0.89
N LEU A 4 2.77 20.93 -0.15
CA LEU A 4 3.99 20.43 -0.79
C LEU A 4 4.15 21.05 -2.18
N GLU A 5 5.37 21.44 -2.52
CA GLU A 5 5.73 21.72 -3.91
C GLU A 5 5.79 20.39 -4.69
N PRO A 6 5.41 20.36 -5.98
CA PRO A 6 5.39 19.13 -6.78
C PRO A 6 6.71 18.36 -6.81
N ASN A 7 7.86 19.05 -6.82
CA ASN A 7 9.18 18.42 -6.75
C ASN A 7 9.43 17.71 -5.40
N LYS A 8 9.06 18.33 -4.28
CA LYS A 8 9.16 17.77 -2.92
C LYS A 8 8.20 16.60 -2.76
N ALA A 9 6.97 16.74 -3.27
CA ALA A 9 6.01 15.64 -3.31
C ALA A 9 6.55 14.45 -4.10
N ARG A 10 7.19 14.68 -5.27
CA ARG A 10 7.80 13.62 -6.06
C ARG A 10 8.94 12.94 -5.31
N ALA A 11 9.83 13.71 -4.68
CA ALA A 11 10.92 13.16 -3.89
C ALA A 11 10.40 12.32 -2.71
N PHE A 12 9.34 12.78 -2.04
CA PHE A 12 8.70 12.03 -0.96
C PHE A 12 8.03 10.75 -1.46
N TRP A 13 7.29 10.81 -2.58
CA TRP A 13 6.71 9.64 -3.23
C TRP A 13 7.76 8.58 -3.55
N PHE A 14 8.89 8.97 -4.16
CA PHE A 14 10.00 8.04 -4.42
C PHE A 14 10.56 7.41 -3.14
N ALA A 15 10.69 8.19 -2.06
CA ALA A 15 11.17 7.66 -0.78
C ALA A 15 10.20 6.63 -0.18
N LEU A 16 8.88 6.83 -0.33
CA LEU A 16 7.87 5.88 0.12
C LEU A 16 7.94 4.57 -0.69
N VAL A 17 7.99 4.66 -2.02
CA VAL A 17 8.03 3.48 -2.90
C VAL A 17 9.36 2.72 -2.78
N ASP A 18 10.51 3.40 -2.68
CA ASP A 18 11.80 2.76 -2.39
C ASP A 18 11.80 2.05 -1.04
N ASN A 19 11.24 2.68 0.00
CA ASN A 19 11.14 2.04 1.31
C ASN A 19 10.21 0.81 1.27
N ALA A 20 9.08 0.89 0.57
CA ALA A 20 8.20 -0.26 0.36
C ALA A 20 8.92 -1.41 -0.36
N ALA A 21 9.64 -1.12 -1.44
CA ALA A 21 10.42 -2.12 -2.17
C ALA A 21 11.46 -2.82 -1.28
N ARG A 22 12.17 -2.06 -0.44
CA ARG A 22 13.15 -2.61 0.51
C ARG A 22 12.49 -3.49 1.58
N LEU A 23 11.35 -3.07 2.12
CA LEU A 23 10.58 -3.86 3.07
C LEU A 23 10.11 -5.19 2.47
N VAL A 24 9.71 -5.20 1.20
CA VAL A 24 9.33 -6.42 0.47
C VAL A 24 10.54 -7.35 0.26
N VAL A 25 11.70 -6.80 -0.11
CA VAL A 25 12.95 -7.59 -0.24
C VAL A 25 13.39 -8.19 1.11
N ASP A 26 13.28 -7.42 2.19
CA ASP A 26 13.57 -7.91 3.53
C ASP A 26 12.56 -8.99 3.94
N ALA A 27 11.28 -8.84 3.56
CA ALA A 27 10.24 -9.85 3.79
C ALA A 27 10.54 -11.15 3.04
N ASP A 28 10.88 -11.09 1.74
CA ASP A 28 11.28 -12.25 0.92
C ASP A 28 12.47 -12.98 1.54
N THR A 29 13.48 -12.23 1.97
CA THR A 29 14.69 -12.79 2.61
C THR A 29 14.36 -13.50 3.92
N LEU A 30 13.44 -12.95 4.71
CA LEU A 30 13.07 -13.48 6.02
C LEU A 30 11.95 -14.53 5.98
N GLY A 31 11.14 -14.57 4.92
CA GLY A 31 9.94 -15.41 4.80
C GLY A 31 10.16 -16.87 5.19
N PRO A 32 11.23 -17.53 4.71
CA PRO A 32 11.47 -18.94 5.04
C PRO A 32 11.86 -19.21 6.50
N VAL A 33 12.25 -18.19 7.27
CA VAL A 33 12.91 -18.36 8.57
C VAL A 33 12.36 -17.50 9.70
N SER A 34 11.48 -16.53 9.40
CA SER A 34 11.00 -15.59 10.40
C SER A 34 9.55 -15.13 10.15
N PRO A 35 8.69 -15.20 11.18
CA PRO A 35 7.33 -14.65 11.10
C PRO A 35 7.31 -13.13 10.95
N ARG A 36 8.44 -12.44 11.13
CA ARG A 36 8.56 -10.99 10.95
C ARG A 36 8.34 -10.57 9.51
N ALA A 37 8.59 -11.45 8.55
CA ALA A 37 8.35 -11.19 7.14
C ALA A 37 6.91 -10.72 6.87
N GLN A 38 5.92 -11.31 7.54
CA GLN A 38 4.52 -10.88 7.41
C GLN A 38 4.32 -9.41 7.80
N SER A 39 4.98 -8.97 8.87
CA SER A 39 4.85 -7.60 9.34
C SER A 39 5.55 -6.62 8.43
N LEU A 40 6.65 -7.04 7.78
CA LEU A 40 7.35 -6.24 6.79
C LEU A 40 6.50 -6.04 5.52
N VAL A 41 5.77 -7.08 5.07
CA VAL A 41 4.81 -6.94 3.97
C VAL A 41 3.75 -5.90 4.31
N VAL A 42 3.11 -6.01 5.48
CA VAL A 42 2.07 -5.05 5.88
C VAL A 42 2.64 -3.62 6.01
N LEU A 43 3.87 -3.47 6.53
CA LEU A 43 4.54 -2.18 6.56
C LEU A 43 4.80 -1.63 5.15
N ALA A 44 5.17 -2.47 4.19
CA ALA A 44 5.32 -2.06 2.80
C ALA A 44 3.99 -1.54 2.22
N LEU A 45 2.89 -2.25 2.46
CA LEU A 45 1.55 -1.82 2.05
C LEU A 45 1.17 -0.47 2.67
N GLU A 46 1.50 -0.23 3.94
CA GLU A 46 1.27 1.08 4.56
C GLU A 46 2.06 2.23 3.89
N GLU A 47 3.29 1.97 3.44
CA GLU A 47 4.09 2.93 2.69
C GLU A 47 3.48 3.20 1.31
N LEU A 48 3.00 2.16 0.61
CA LEU A 48 2.29 2.29 -0.66
C LEU A 48 0.97 3.05 -0.53
N GLY A 49 0.22 2.85 0.56
CA GLY A 49 -0.99 3.62 0.85
C GLY A 49 -0.72 5.13 0.94
N LYS A 50 0.37 5.52 1.60
CA LYS A 50 0.82 6.93 1.63
C LYS A 50 1.25 7.41 0.24
N ALA A 51 1.98 6.57 -0.50
CA ALA A 51 2.45 6.92 -1.84
C ALA A 51 1.26 7.20 -2.77
N GLN A 52 0.19 6.41 -2.66
CA GLN A 52 -1.01 6.61 -3.45
C GLN A 52 -1.72 7.94 -3.15
N TRP A 53 -1.84 8.36 -1.88
CA TRP A 53 -2.39 9.67 -1.55
C TRP A 53 -1.60 10.83 -2.19
N VAL A 54 -0.27 10.72 -2.24
CA VAL A 54 0.57 11.73 -2.90
C VAL A 54 0.35 11.72 -4.41
N ALA A 55 0.33 10.53 -5.02
CA ALA A 55 0.17 10.35 -6.46
C ALA A 55 -1.19 10.84 -6.97
N GLN A 56 -2.27 10.63 -6.20
CA GLN A 56 -3.61 11.12 -6.56
C GLN A 56 -3.68 12.63 -6.65
N ILE A 57 -3.01 13.36 -5.74
CA ILE A 57 -3.01 14.83 -5.73
C ILE A 57 -2.06 15.40 -6.79
N PHE A 58 -0.82 14.89 -6.85
CA PHE A 58 0.23 15.49 -7.68
C PHE A 58 0.38 14.86 -9.06
N GLY A 59 -0.33 13.76 -9.35
CA GLY A 59 -0.20 13.03 -10.61
C GLY A 59 -0.39 13.92 -11.84
N VAL A 60 -1.38 14.81 -11.80
CA VAL A 60 -1.62 15.79 -12.88
C VAL A 60 -0.50 16.82 -12.96
N SER A 61 -0.14 17.45 -11.85
CA SER A 61 0.92 18.48 -11.81
C SER A 61 2.27 17.94 -12.29
N TRP A 62 2.60 16.71 -11.91
CA TRP A 62 3.80 16.02 -12.38
C TRP A 62 3.82 15.75 -13.89
N SER A 63 2.65 15.63 -14.52
CA SER A 63 2.50 15.40 -15.95
C SER A 63 2.48 16.71 -16.75
N SER A 64 1.80 17.72 -16.23
CA SER A 64 1.65 19.03 -16.87
C SER A 64 2.86 19.95 -16.67
N GLY A 65 3.72 19.64 -15.70
CA GLY A 65 4.81 20.52 -15.27
C GLY A 65 4.35 21.70 -14.42
N ASP A 66 3.14 21.63 -13.86
CA ASP A 66 2.66 22.63 -12.90
C ASP A 66 3.47 22.52 -11.60
N GLU A 67 3.96 23.65 -11.12
CA GLU A 67 4.79 23.78 -9.92
C GLU A 67 4.02 24.38 -8.73
N ALA A 68 2.72 24.67 -8.89
CA ALA A 68 1.89 25.19 -7.81
C ALA A 68 1.86 24.22 -6.60
N PRO A 69 2.09 24.71 -5.37
CA PRO A 69 1.96 23.89 -4.18
C PRO A 69 0.53 23.39 -4.00
N LEU A 70 0.38 22.12 -3.59
CA LEU A 70 -0.90 21.51 -3.26
C LEU A 70 -0.87 20.90 -1.86
N ASP A 71 -2.03 20.88 -1.21
CA ASP A 71 -2.21 20.18 0.05
C ASP A 71 -2.43 18.68 -0.20
N VAL A 72 -1.86 17.84 0.66
CA VAL A 72 -2.17 16.40 0.73
C VAL A 72 -2.92 16.13 2.03
N PRO A 73 -4.24 16.43 2.08
CA PRO A 73 -5.00 16.39 3.33
C PRO A 73 -4.95 15.03 4.01
N TYR A 74 -4.93 13.94 3.23
CA TYR A 74 -4.90 12.58 3.75
C TYR A 74 -3.60 12.22 4.48
N LEU A 75 -2.46 12.82 4.13
CA LEU A 75 -1.22 12.61 4.89
C LEU A 75 -1.28 13.25 6.27
N ASP A 76 -1.80 14.47 6.36
CA ASP A 76 -1.93 15.18 7.63
C ASP A 76 -2.99 14.51 8.53
N GLU A 77 -4.12 14.08 7.96
CA GLU A 77 -5.23 13.50 8.73
C GLU A 77 -5.01 12.02 9.08
N PHE A 78 -4.44 11.23 8.16
CA PHE A 78 -4.38 9.77 8.27
C PHE A 78 -2.99 9.17 8.23
N GLY A 79 -1.93 9.97 8.08
CA GLY A 79 -0.55 9.45 7.99
C GLY A 79 -0.13 8.56 9.18
N ALA A 80 -0.69 8.83 10.37
CA ALA A 80 -0.46 8.03 11.57
C ALA A 80 -1.40 6.82 11.72
N SER A 81 -2.44 6.70 10.91
CA SER A 81 -3.44 5.64 10.99
C SER A 81 -3.05 4.45 10.12
N HIS A 82 -2.67 3.33 10.75
CA HIS A 82 -2.36 2.08 10.06
C HIS A 82 -3.52 1.60 9.19
N ARG A 83 -4.74 1.57 9.76
CA ARG A 83 -5.95 1.12 9.07
C ARG A 83 -6.21 1.91 7.79
N GLN A 84 -6.11 3.24 7.85
CA GLN A 84 -6.40 4.11 6.70
C GLN A 84 -5.37 3.95 5.57
N LYS A 85 -4.09 3.80 5.92
CA LYS A 85 -3.04 3.51 4.93
C LYS A 85 -3.28 2.17 4.22
N LEU A 86 -3.68 1.14 4.98
CA LEU A 86 -3.98 -0.19 4.44
C LEU A 86 -5.22 -0.19 3.56
N MET A 87 -6.29 0.50 3.98
CA MET A 87 -7.48 0.67 3.12
C MET A 87 -7.12 1.34 1.79
N GLN A 88 -6.25 2.35 1.81
CA GLN A 88 -5.80 3.03 0.60
C GLN A 88 -4.96 2.12 -0.31
N SER A 89 -4.04 1.33 0.25
CA SER A 89 -3.22 0.40 -0.54
C SER A 89 -4.07 -0.70 -1.14
N THR A 90 -5.00 -1.29 -0.37
CA THR A 90 -5.92 -2.33 -0.87
C THR A 90 -6.81 -1.77 -1.97
N HIS A 91 -7.39 -0.58 -1.80
CA HIS A 91 -8.19 0.05 -2.84
C HIS A 91 -7.42 0.25 -4.15
N TYR A 92 -6.14 0.61 -4.06
CA TYR A 92 -5.26 0.71 -5.22
C TYR A 92 -4.99 -0.64 -5.87
N ILE A 93 -4.59 -1.65 -5.08
CA ILE A 93 -4.22 -2.99 -5.56
C ILE A 93 -5.41 -3.70 -6.23
N GLU A 94 -6.61 -3.55 -5.68
CA GLU A 94 -7.83 -4.15 -6.24
C GLU A 94 -8.21 -3.59 -7.62
N GLY A 95 -7.52 -2.54 -8.10
CA GLY A 95 -7.82 -1.94 -9.41
C GLY A 95 -9.29 -1.53 -9.52
N ALA A 96 -9.88 -1.10 -8.39
CA ALA A 96 -11.32 -0.91 -8.21
C ALA A 96 -11.93 0.21 -9.08
N ASP A 97 -11.10 0.82 -9.94
CA ASP A 97 -11.44 1.89 -10.84
C ASP A 97 -12.64 1.57 -11.72
N GLU A 98 -12.91 0.31 -12.08
CA GLU A 98 -14.08 -0.03 -12.90
C GLU A 98 -15.42 0.30 -12.23
N PHE A 99 -15.47 0.33 -10.88
CA PHE A 99 -16.71 0.51 -10.11
C PHE A 99 -16.66 1.68 -9.13
N VAL A 100 -15.51 2.00 -8.54
CA VAL A 100 -15.30 3.14 -7.64
C VAL A 100 -14.71 4.31 -8.42
N SER A 101 -15.32 5.49 -8.29
CA SER A 101 -14.76 6.74 -8.82
C SER A 101 -13.86 7.45 -7.81
N GLU A 102 -14.09 7.27 -6.51
CA GLU A 102 -13.27 7.90 -5.47
C GLU A 102 -13.36 7.15 -4.15
N LEU A 103 -12.24 7.04 -3.42
CA LEU A 103 -12.20 6.69 -2.00
C LEU A 103 -11.85 7.95 -1.20
N ARG A 104 -12.74 8.35 -0.30
CA ARG A 104 -12.56 9.47 0.61
C ARG A 104 -12.41 8.96 2.04
N LEU A 105 -11.31 9.34 2.69
CA LEU A 105 -11.07 9.00 4.08
C LEU A 105 -11.47 10.20 4.95
N PHE A 106 -12.25 9.96 6.01
CA PHE A 106 -12.78 10.99 6.92
C PHE A 106 -12.64 10.55 8.38
N ARG A 107 -11.74 11.16 9.16
CA ARG A 107 -11.41 10.85 10.57
C ARG A 107 -11.36 9.36 10.95
N SER A 108 -12.52 8.74 11.11
CA SER A 108 -12.72 7.34 11.51
C SER A 108 -13.54 6.50 10.53
N ARG A 109 -13.86 7.02 9.34
CA ARG A 109 -14.73 6.37 8.36
C ARG A 109 -14.18 6.58 6.96
N ALA A 110 -14.32 5.59 6.09
CA ALA A 110 -14.16 5.79 4.66
C ALA A 110 -15.52 5.92 3.97
N GLU A 111 -15.54 6.66 2.88
CA GLU A 111 -16.66 6.76 1.96
C GLU A 111 -16.14 6.51 0.55
N VAL A 112 -16.94 5.87 -0.30
CA VAL A 112 -16.62 5.74 -1.71
C VAL A 112 -17.70 6.35 -2.58
N GLU A 113 -17.27 6.93 -3.69
CA GLU A 113 -18.13 7.34 -4.77
C GLU A 113 -18.08 6.27 -5.86
N LEU A 114 -19.23 5.92 -6.44
CA LEU A 114 -19.30 4.94 -7.52
C LEU A 114 -19.32 5.63 -8.87
N ARG A 115 -18.85 4.93 -9.90
CA ARG A 115 -18.96 5.41 -11.27
C ARG A 115 -20.42 5.56 -11.69
N PRO A 116 -20.82 6.72 -12.25
CA PRO A 116 -22.19 6.93 -12.74
C PRO A 116 -22.61 5.88 -13.77
N GLY A 117 -23.80 5.31 -13.59
CA GLY A 117 -24.37 4.34 -14.54
C GLY A 117 -23.82 2.92 -14.43
N THR A 118 -22.87 2.67 -13.52
CA THR A 118 -22.59 1.30 -13.11
C THR A 118 -23.80 0.77 -12.34
N GLY A 119 -24.27 -0.44 -12.65
CA GLY A 119 -25.22 -1.15 -11.79
C GLY A 119 -24.56 -1.68 -10.50
N ALA A 120 -23.47 -1.06 -10.08
CA ALA A 120 -22.46 -1.61 -9.18
C ALA A 120 -22.92 -1.70 -7.73
N SER A 121 -22.19 -2.56 -7.03
CA SER A 121 -22.27 -2.99 -5.63
C SER A 121 -22.46 -1.85 -4.61
N ASP A 122 -22.97 -2.20 -3.44
CA ASP A 122 -23.18 -1.25 -2.33
C ASP A 122 -21.85 -0.60 -1.87
N PRO A 123 -21.70 0.74 -1.93
CA PRO A 123 -20.52 1.47 -1.45
C PRO A 123 -20.13 1.12 -0.01
N ARG A 124 -21.14 0.85 0.83
CA ARG A 124 -20.91 0.53 2.24
C ARG A 124 -20.25 -0.83 2.39
N GLN A 125 -20.68 -1.81 1.60
CA GLN A 125 -20.06 -3.14 1.62
C GLN A 125 -18.60 -3.08 1.16
N TYR A 126 -18.28 -2.24 0.18
CA TYR A 126 -16.89 -2.05 -0.23
C TYR A 126 -16.03 -1.39 0.87
N VAL A 127 -16.56 -0.35 1.53
CA VAL A 127 -15.87 0.25 2.68
C VAL A 127 -15.68 -0.77 3.82
N GLU A 128 -16.72 -1.52 4.17
CA GLU A 128 -16.65 -2.58 5.20
C GLU A 128 -15.63 -3.66 4.84
N TYR A 129 -15.58 -4.05 3.57
CA TYR A 129 -14.57 -4.98 3.05
C TYR A 129 -13.14 -4.43 3.25
N LEU A 130 -12.87 -3.19 2.82
CA LEU A 130 -11.56 -2.57 3.01
C LEU A 130 -11.17 -2.45 4.49
N GLU A 131 -12.14 -2.06 5.32
CA GLU A 131 -11.97 -1.96 6.77
C GLU A 131 -11.58 -3.30 7.41
N ASN A 132 -12.28 -4.38 7.05
CA ASN A 132 -12.02 -5.72 7.57
C ASN A 132 -10.65 -6.25 7.14
N LEU A 133 -10.24 -6.01 5.90
CA LEU A 133 -8.90 -6.36 5.43
C LEU A 133 -7.82 -5.58 6.16
N ALA A 134 -7.97 -4.25 6.24
CA ALA A 134 -7.02 -3.39 6.95
C ALA A 134 -6.87 -3.78 8.44
N ASP A 135 -7.97 -4.17 9.10
CA ASP A 135 -7.92 -4.64 10.48
C ASP A 135 -7.23 -6.01 10.59
N THR A 136 -7.46 -6.91 9.63
CA THR A 136 -6.79 -8.21 9.55
C THR A 136 -5.29 -8.05 9.34
N ASP A 137 -4.88 -7.20 8.40
CA ASP A 137 -3.47 -6.91 8.10
C ASP A 137 -2.78 -6.22 9.27
N ASN A 138 -3.44 -5.25 9.92
CA ASN A 138 -2.87 -4.60 11.08
C ASN A 138 -2.67 -5.59 12.25
N ARG A 139 -3.59 -6.54 12.46
CA ARG A 139 -3.41 -7.63 13.43
C ARG A 139 -2.28 -8.56 13.01
N ALA A 140 -2.22 -8.98 11.74
CA ALA A 140 -1.14 -9.80 11.19
C ALA A 140 0.24 -9.15 11.44
N LYS A 141 0.37 -7.86 11.16
CA LYS A 141 1.57 -7.07 11.46
C LYS A 141 1.93 -7.10 12.95
N GLN A 142 0.96 -6.90 13.84
CA GLN A 142 1.21 -6.94 15.28
C GLN A 142 1.67 -8.33 15.74
N ARG A 143 1.01 -9.39 15.27
CA ARG A 143 1.33 -10.77 15.62
C ARG A 143 2.74 -11.19 15.19
N GLY A 144 3.33 -10.59 14.14
CA GLY A 144 4.71 -10.89 13.75
C GLY A 144 5.80 -10.26 14.63
N PHE A 145 5.43 -9.34 15.53
CA PHE A 145 6.37 -8.64 16.41
C PHE A 145 6.10 -8.82 17.89
N TYR A 146 4.83 -8.91 18.29
CA TYR A 146 4.43 -8.87 19.70
C TYR A 146 3.92 -10.22 20.18
N VAL A 147 4.21 -10.52 21.44
CA VAL A 147 3.52 -11.58 22.18
C VAL A 147 2.19 -11.01 22.67
N ASP A 148 1.12 -11.77 22.49
CA ASP A 148 -0.23 -11.40 22.92
C ASP A 148 -0.91 -12.58 23.63
N LEU A 149 -2.18 -12.43 23.98
CA LEU A 149 -3.03 -13.50 24.50
C LEU A 149 -4.15 -13.81 23.49
N ASP A 150 -4.51 -15.08 23.36
CA ASP A 150 -5.72 -15.49 22.65
C ASP A 150 -6.99 -15.33 23.51
N GLU A 151 -8.14 -15.73 22.97
CA GLU A 151 -9.45 -15.62 23.62
C GLU A 151 -9.55 -16.44 24.92
N ASP A 152 -8.77 -17.52 25.04
CA ASP A 152 -8.70 -18.38 26.23
C ASP A 152 -7.60 -17.93 27.21
N GLY A 153 -6.85 -16.87 26.87
CA GLY A 153 -5.76 -16.32 27.67
C GLY A 153 -4.43 -17.07 27.51
N ALA A 154 -4.29 -17.91 26.49
CA ALA A 154 -3.03 -18.56 26.16
C ALA A 154 -2.11 -17.61 25.38
N PRO A 155 -0.78 -17.73 25.54
CA PRO A 155 0.15 -16.83 24.86
C PRO A 155 0.18 -17.10 23.35
N LEU A 156 -0.01 -16.05 22.57
CA LEU A 156 0.27 -16.01 21.13
C LEU A 156 1.67 -15.46 20.94
N VAL A 157 2.58 -16.28 20.40
CA VAL A 157 3.97 -15.88 20.16
C VAL A 157 4.28 -15.83 18.66
N PRO A 158 5.06 -14.84 18.18
CA PRO A 158 5.27 -14.67 16.76
C PRO A 158 5.77 -15.91 16.01
N HIS A 159 6.67 -16.67 16.61
CA HIS A 159 7.35 -17.82 15.99
C HIS A 159 6.48 -19.08 15.86
N GLU A 160 5.27 -19.07 16.43
CA GLU A 160 4.31 -20.18 16.34
C GLU A 160 3.18 -19.88 15.34
N ILE A 161 3.19 -18.71 14.68
CA ILE A 161 2.17 -18.33 13.71
C ILE A 161 2.44 -19.02 12.38
N GLU A 162 1.47 -19.79 11.92
CA GLU A 162 1.45 -20.32 10.55
C GLU A 162 0.93 -19.28 9.56
N ARG A 163 1.64 -19.12 8.44
CA ARG A 163 1.23 -18.26 7.31
C ARG A 163 1.47 -18.99 5.99
N PRO A 164 0.52 -19.84 5.57
CA PRO A 164 0.67 -20.59 4.32
C PRO A 164 0.78 -19.68 3.09
N ASP A 165 0.12 -18.52 3.11
CA ASP A 165 0.01 -17.63 1.94
C ASP A 165 1.07 -16.50 1.94
N LEU A 166 2.06 -16.52 2.83
CA LEU A 166 3.02 -15.42 2.98
C LEU A 166 3.86 -15.17 1.72
N ALA A 167 4.18 -16.23 0.97
CA ALA A 167 4.92 -16.09 -0.29
C ALA A 167 4.11 -15.28 -1.32
N ASP A 168 2.82 -15.60 -1.47
CA ASP A 168 1.90 -14.91 -2.36
C ASP A 168 1.68 -13.46 -1.91
N GLU A 169 1.59 -13.22 -0.60
CA GLU A 169 1.49 -11.86 -0.03
C GLU A 169 2.75 -11.02 -0.32
N ILE A 170 3.94 -11.62 -0.22
CA ILE A 170 5.22 -10.96 -0.58
C ILE A 170 5.24 -10.63 -2.07
N TRP A 171 4.83 -11.58 -2.91
CA TRP A 171 4.74 -11.39 -4.35
C TRP A 171 3.73 -10.28 -4.70
N GLY A 172 2.54 -10.30 -4.11
CA GLY A 172 1.51 -9.28 -4.34
C GLY A 172 1.96 -7.88 -3.93
N ALA A 173 2.72 -7.75 -2.84
CA ALA A 173 3.32 -6.48 -2.45
C ALA A 173 4.44 -6.03 -3.41
N ALA A 174 5.24 -6.97 -3.94
CA ALA A 174 6.22 -6.68 -4.98
C ALA A 174 5.54 -6.19 -6.28
N ASP A 175 4.41 -6.81 -6.65
CA ASP A 175 3.65 -6.44 -7.84
C ASP A 175 2.98 -5.07 -7.68
N ALA A 176 2.47 -4.78 -6.48
CA ALA A 176 1.94 -3.45 -6.15
C ALA A 176 3.01 -2.35 -6.26
N VAL A 177 4.24 -2.62 -5.82
CA VAL A 177 5.39 -1.71 -6.04
C VAL A 177 5.61 -1.48 -7.53
N LYS A 178 5.69 -2.57 -8.33
CA LYS A 178 5.94 -2.49 -9.77
C LYS A 178 4.82 -1.73 -10.49
N SER A 179 3.56 -2.05 -10.21
CA SER A 179 2.39 -1.39 -10.79
C SER A 179 2.43 0.11 -10.56
N MET A 180 2.80 0.55 -9.34
CA MET A 180 2.88 1.98 -9.02
C MET A 180 4.02 2.70 -9.77
N LEU A 181 5.13 2.01 -10.04
CA LEU A 181 6.21 2.53 -10.89
C LEU A 181 5.76 2.62 -12.36
N VAL A 182 5.09 1.59 -12.88
CA VAL A 182 4.60 1.52 -14.27
C VAL A 182 3.59 2.63 -14.55
N ASP A 183 2.64 2.87 -13.65
CA ASP A 183 1.68 3.97 -13.77
C ASP A 183 2.39 5.32 -13.97
N ARG A 184 3.54 5.52 -13.32
CA ARG A 184 4.35 6.73 -13.49
C ARG A 184 5.17 6.74 -14.77
N MET A 185 5.68 5.59 -15.20
CA MET A 185 6.37 5.45 -16.49
C MET A 185 5.43 5.70 -17.67
N ILE A 186 4.19 5.24 -17.61
CA ILE A 186 3.14 5.50 -18.62
C ILE A 186 2.89 7.00 -18.76
N VAL A 187 2.98 7.73 -17.65
CA VAL A 187 2.85 9.19 -17.60
C VAL A 187 4.10 9.92 -18.14
N GLY A 188 5.12 9.18 -18.59
CA GLY A 188 6.30 9.71 -19.26
C GLY A 188 7.42 10.17 -18.31
N ASP A 189 7.35 9.79 -17.03
CA ASP A 189 8.43 10.05 -16.08
C ASP A 189 9.66 9.18 -16.43
N ARG A 190 10.81 9.83 -16.63
CA ARG A 190 12.09 9.17 -17.00
C ARG A 190 13.11 9.21 -15.88
N ASP A 191 12.64 9.28 -14.64
CA ASP A 191 13.52 9.33 -13.48
C ASP A 191 14.28 8.00 -13.32
N PRO A 192 15.62 8.00 -13.29
CA PRO A 192 16.42 6.78 -13.20
C PRO A 192 16.21 5.99 -11.89
N ARG A 193 15.60 6.62 -10.88
CA ARG A 193 15.20 5.91 -9.65
C ARG A 193 14.11 4.87 -9.91
N LEU A 194 13.28 5.04 -10.93
CA LEU A 194 12.22 4.06 -11.26
C LEU A 194 12.84 2.70 -11.61
N GLU A 195 13.80 2.67 -12.53
CA GLU A 195 14.53 1.45 -12.93
C GLU A 195 15.27 0.83 -11.73
N SER A 196 15.84 1.67 -10.87
CA SER A 196 16.57 1.20 -9.69
C SER A 196 15.66 0.51 -8.67
N ILE A 197 14.45 1.03 -8.45
CA ILE A 197 13.47 0.44 -7.54
C ILE A 197 12.85 -0.81 -8.16
N GLU A 198 12.50 -0.78 -9.45
CA GLU A 198 11.97 -1.96 -10.17
C GLU A 198 12.95 -3.14 -10.09
N ALA A 199 14.24 -2.88 -10.28
CA ALA A 199 15.28 -3.90 -10.17
C ALA A 199 15.39 -4.55 -8.78
N LEU A 200 14.90 -3.90 -7.71
CA LEU A 200 14.87 -4.50 -6.37
C LEU A 200 13.82 -5.61 -6.27
N VAL A 201 12.64 -5.40 -6.86
CA VAL A 201 11.49 -6.32 -6.73
C VAL A 201 11.38 -7.31 -7.87
N ALA A 202 12.01 -7.05 -9.03
CA ALA A 202 11.99 -7.94 -10.19
C ALA A 202 12.37 -9.40 -9.87
N PRO A 203 13.41 -9.69 -9.07
CA PRO A 203 13.77 -11.08 -8.76
C PRO A 203 12.71 -11.84 -7.96
N ILE A 204 11.83 -11.15 -7.23
CA ILE A 204 10.72 -11.77 -6.49
C ILE A 204 9.61 -12.14 -7.47
N LEU A 205 9.32 -11.23 -8.40
CA LEU A 205 8.26 -11.41 -9.40
C LEU A 205 8.59 -12.52 -10.41
N GLU A 206 9.85 -12.62 -10.84
CA GLU A 206 10.32 -13.62 -11.82
C GLU A 206 10.30 -15.07 -11.29
N ARG A 207 10.28 -15.27 -9.97
CA ARG A 207 10.26 -16.61 -9.37
C ARG A 207 8.93 -17.31 -9.54
N ASP A 208 7.84 -16.55 -9.61
CA ASP A 208 6.48 -17.11 -9.64
C ASP A 208 6.02 -17.49 -11.05
N ASP A 209 6.63 -16.91 -12.09
CA ASP A 209 6.43 -17.29 -13.50
C ASP A 209 7.00 -18.70 -13.84
N SER A 210 7.66 -19.35 -12.88
CA SER A 210 8.32 -20.67 -13.05
C SER A 210 7.56 -21.84 -12.39
N SER A 211 6.37 -21.58 -11.81
CA SER A 211 5.55 -22.53 -11.05
C SER A 211 4.44 -23.17 -11.89
#